data_AF-A0A947ETU5-F1
#
_entry.id   AF-A0A947ETU5-F1
#
_cell.length_a   1.000
_cell.length_b   1.000
_cell.length_c   1.000
_cell.angle_alpha   90.00
_cell.angle_beta   90.00
_cell.angle_gamma   90.00
#
_symmetry.space_group_name_H-M   'P 1'
#
loop_
_entity.id
_entity.type
_entity.pdbx_description
1 polymer ?
#
loop_
_entity_poly.entity_id
_entity_poly.type
_entity_poly.pdbx_seq_one_letter_code
_entity_poly.pdbx_strand_id
1 'polypeptide(L)'
;MSKVKYYYDSETLSYKKIEQKKGRRLGIALLSITGSFLAGFILLIIYLNIPQIETPKEKALKRELQNMKLQYGLLNKKMDQIQDVMANIEDRDNNIYRLYFEANPIPEEQRNAGFGGINRYKDLEGFDNSNLIAETTKRMDVLTKRLVVQSKSLDEIAELAKEKGELLSAIPAIQPVNNE
;
A
#
# COMPACT_ATOMS: atom_id res chain seq x y z
N MET A 1 27.53 73.39 4.20
CA MET A 1 28.97 73.02 4.06
C MET A 1 29.19 71.65 4.68
N SER A 2 29.91 70.75 4.01
CA SER A 2 30.16 69.38 4.50
C SER A 2 31.19 69.41 5.64
N LYS A 3 30.87 68.78 6.78
CA LYS A 3 31.80 68.67 7.92
C LYS A 3 32.94 67.72 7.56
N VAL A 4 34.13 68.26 7.36
CA VAL A 4 35.35 67.50 7.07
C VAL A 4 36.02 67.12 8.39
N LYS A 5 36.30 65.83 8.60
CA LYS A 5 37.01 65.33 9.78
C LYS A 5 38.52 65.26 9.48
N TYR A 6 39.32 65.76 10.41
CA TYR A 6 40.78 65.76 10.35
C TYR A 6 41.33 64.91 11.49
N TYR A 7 42.48 64.26 11.28
CA TYR A 7 43.26 63.65 12.35
C TYR A 7 44.60 64.38 12.45
N TYR A 8 45.13 64.49 13.67
CA TYR A 8 46.44 65.08 13.91
C TYR A 8 47.51 64.02 13.67
N ASP A 9 48.44 64.31 12.78
CA ASP A 9 49.61 63.47 12.53
C ASP A 9 50.78 64.00 13.37
N SER A 10 51.18 63.22 14.39
CA SER A 10 52.21 63.61 15.34
C SER A 10 53.61 63.68 14.73
N GLU A 11 53.85 63.05 13.59
CA GLU A 11 55.16 63.04 12.93
C GLU A 11 55.35 64.26 12.02
N THR A 12 54.27 64.73 11.39
CA THR A 12 54.30 65.91 10.51
C THR A 12 53.71 67.17 11.16
N LEU A 13 53.31 67.08 12.43
CA LEU A 13 52.68 68.12 13.25
C LEU A 13 51.49 68.82 12.53
N SER A 14 50.83 68.13 11.61
CA SER A 14 49.84 68.70 10.70
C SER A 14 48.50 67.98 10.77
N TYR A 15 47.41 68.74 10.58
CA TYR A 15 46.06 68.17 10.50
C TYR A 15 45.78 67.65 9.10
N LYS A 16 45.72 66.33 8.94
CA LYS A 16 45.42 65.67 7.66
C LYS A 16 43.93 65.32 7.57
N LYS A 17 43.34 65.57 6.41
CA LYS A 17 41.93 65.24 6.12
C LYS A 17 41.75 63.72 6.07
N ILE A 18 40.72 63.20 6.73
CA ILE A 18 40.35 61.79 6.60
C ILE A 18 39.71 61.58 5.23
N GLU A 19 40.48 61.04 4.28
CA GLU A 19 39.96 60.63 2.99
C GLU A 19 39.22 59.30 3.10
N GLN A 20 37.94 59.31 2.74
CA GLN A 20 37.15 58.08 2.65
C GLN A 20 37.61 57.31 1.41
N LYS A 21 38.13 56.08 1.58
CA LYS A 21 38.43 55.18 0.43
C LYS A 21 37.17 55.05 -0.43
N LYS A 22 37.25 55.43 -1.72
CA LYS A 22 36.11 55.41 -2.67
C LYS A 22 35.43 54.03 -2.75
N GLY A 23 36.19 52.94 -2.59
CA GLY A 23 35.67 51.56 -2.57
C GLY A 23 35.04 51.09 -1.26
N ARG A 24 35.19 51.81 -0.13
CA ARG A 24 34.65 51.37 1.17
C ARG A 24 33.12 51.38 1.19
N ARG A 25 32.48 52.32 0.50
CA ARG A 25 31.02 52.38 0.36
C ARG A 25 30.47 51.20 -0.45
N LEU A 26 31.16 50.83 -1.53
CA LEU A 26 30.79 49.66 -2.35
C LEU A 26 30.96 48.35 -1.57
N GLY A 27 32.04 48.20 -0.79
CA GLY A 27 32.25 47.04 0.07
C GLY A 27 31.16 46.87 1.14
N ILE A 28 30.74 47.98 1.77
CA ILE A 28 29.65 47.96 2.76
C ILE A 28 28.30 47.62 2.08
N ALA A 29 28.04 48.15 0.89
CA ALA A 29 26.83 47.83 0.12
C ALA A 29 26.79 46.36 -0.33
N LEU A 30 27.92 45.80 -0.77
CA LEU A 30 28.02 44.38 -1.11
C LEU A 30 27.81 43.48 0.12
N LEU A 31 28.39 43.86 1.27
CA LEU A 31 28.20 43.15 2.54
C LEU A 31 26.74 43.19 3.02
N SER A 32 26.05 44.33 2.86
CA SER A 32 24.64 44.43 3.26
C SER A 32 23.73 43.62 2.33
N ILE A 33 24.00 43.59 1.02
CA ILE A 33 23.23 42.78 0.07
C ILE A 33 23.42 41.29 0.36
N THR A 34 24.66 40.84 0.56
CA THR A 34 24.96 39.44 0.89
C THR A 34 24.40 39.04 2.26
N GLY A 35 24.49 39.93 3.26
CA GLY A 35 23.88 39.72 4.57
C GLY A 35 22.36 39.56 4.51
N SER A 36 21.67 40.42 3.75
CA SER A 36 20.22 40.32 3.54
C SER A 36 19.83 39.05 2.77
N PHE A 37 20.62 38.66 1.77
CA PHE A 37 20.39 37.41 1.03
C PHE A 37 20.55 36.18 1.93
N LEU A 38 21.61 36.12 2.74
CA LEU A 38 21.84 35.05 3.70
C LEU A 38 20.73 34.98 4.75
N ALA A 39 20.31 36.13 5.30
CA ALA A 39 19.21 36.19 6.26
C ALA A 39 17.89 35.70 5.64
N GLY A 40 17.58 36.10 4.40
CA GLY A 40 16.41 35.62 3.66
C GLY A 40 16.47 34.12 3.36
N PHE A 41 17.65 33.60 3.02
CA PHE A 41 17.86 32.18 2.79
C PHE A 41 17.66 31.35 4.07
N ILE A 42 18.18 31.82 5.21
CA ILE A 42 17.97 31.17 6.52
C ILE A 42 16.48 31.17 6.88
N LEU A 43 15.77 32.28 6.70
CA LEU A 43 14.33 32.36 6.96
C LEU A 43 13.52 31.43 6.04
N LEU A 44 13.91 31.29 4.77
CA LEU A 44 13.30 30.34 3.85
C LEU A 44 13.50 28.89 4.31
N ILE A 45 14.72 28.52 4.73
CA ILE A 45 14.98 27.18 5.27
C ILE A 45 14.12 26.94 6.50
N ILE A 46 14.04 27.90 7.42
CA ILE A 46 13.19 27.78 8.61
C ILE A 46 11.73 27.56 8.20
N TYR A 47 11.20 28.38 7.29
CA TYR A 47 9.83 28.28 6.80
C TYR A 47 9.52 26.91 6.15
N LEU A 48 10.42 26.37 5.34
CA LEU A 48 10.25 25.06 4.70
C LEU A 48 10.36 23.89 5.70
N ASN A 49 10.99 24.10 6.85
CA ASN A 49 11.19 23.07 7.88
C ASN A 49 10.20 23.19 9.05
N ILE A 50 9.18 24.05 8.98
CA ILE A 50 8.15 24.11 10.03
C ILE A 50 7.23 22.88 9.88
N PRO A 51 7.25 21.92 10.83
CA PRO A 51 6.55 20.64 10.66
C PRO A 51 5.02 20.76 10.66
N GLN A 52 4.46 21.91 11.07
CA GLN A 52 3.01 22.16 11.09
C GLN A 52 2.44 22.81 9.82
N ILE A 53 3.27 23.25 8.87
CA ILE A 53 2.80 23.90 7.64
C ILE A 53 2.86 22.89 6.49
N GLU A 54 1.77 22.15 6.30
CA GLU A 54 1.61 21.29 5.13
C GLU A 54 1.26 22.13 3.90
N THR A 55 1.94 21.90 2.79
CA THR A 55 1.55 22.52 1.52
C THR A 55 0.17 22.01 1.08
N PRO A 56 -0.62 22.79 0.32
CA PRO A 56 -1.93 22.33 -0.17
C PRO A 56 -1.86 21.01 -0.93
N LYS A 57 -0.74 20.77 -1.64
CA LYS A 57 -0.46 19.54 -2.38
C LYS A 57 -0.22 18.36 -1.43
N GLU A 58 0.62 18.52 -0.41
CA GLU A 58 0.87 17.45 0.58
C GLU A 58 -0.40 17.08 1.33
N LYS A 59 -1.19 18.07 1.74
CA LYS A 59 -2.48 17.82 2.39
C LYS A 59 -3.45 17.04 1.50
N ALA A 60 -3.50 17.37 0.20
CA ALA A 60 -4.31 16.64 -0.77
C ALA A 60 -3.83 15.19 -0.92
N LEU A 61 -2.52 14.98 -1.09
CA LEU A 61 -1.92 13.64 -1.20
C LEU A 61 -2.15 12.80 0.06
N LYS A 62 -2.00 13.40 1.24
CA LYS A 62 -2.24 12.73 2.53
C LYS A 62 -3.70 12.28 2.66
N ARG A 63 -4.64 13.12 2.22
CA ARG A 63 -6.07 12.77 2.18
C ARG A 63 -6.36 11.63 1.21
N GLU A 64 -5.76 11.65 0.02
CA GLU A 64 -5.89 10.57 -0.95
C GLU A 64 -5.32 9.26 -0.42
N LEU A 65 -4.15 9.30 0.22
CA LEU A 65 -3.52 8.14 0.85
C LEU A 65 -4.37 7.57 2.00
N GLN A 66 -4.96 8.43 2.84
CA GLN A 66 -5.89 8.00 3.89
C GLN A 66 -7.15 7.36 3.31
N ASN A 67 -7.73 7.95 2.26
CA ASN A 67 -8.88 7.36 1.57
C ASN A 67 -8.51 6.00 0.97
N MET A 68 -7.35 5.89 0.31
CA MET A 68 -6.86 4.61 -0.23
C MET A 68 -6.75 3.55 0.88
N LYS A 69 -6.12 3.87 2.01
CA LYS A 69 -6.03 2.96 3.17
C LYS A 69 -7.40 2.52 3.68
N LEU A 70 -8.36 3.44 3.77
CA LEU A 70 -9.73 3.13 4.16
C LEU A 70 -10.38 2.13 3.18
N GLN A 71 -10.23 2.35 1.87
CA GLN A 71 -10.77 1.46 0.85
C GLN A 71 -10.15 0.06 0.92
N TYR A 72 -8.83 -0.05 1.13
CA TYR A 72 -8.18 -1.34 1.36
C TYR A 72 -8.71 -2.04 2.62
N GLY A 73 -8.94 -1.30 3.71
CA GLY A 73 -9.57 -1.84 4.92
C GLY A 73 -10.97 -2.40 4.67
N LEU A 74 -11.80 -1.67 3.92
CA LEU A 74 -13.13 -2.14 3.51
C LEU A 74 -13.07 -3.36 2.59
N LEU A 75 -12.12 -3.39 1.66
CA LEU A 75 -11.91 -4.54 0.77
C LEU A 75 -11.48 -5.78 1.55
N ASN A 76 -10.55 -5.63 2.50
CA ASN A 76 -10.15 -6.73 3.37
C ASN A 76 -11.32 -7.27 4.19
N LYS A 77 -12.17 -6.39 4.73
CA LYS A 77 -13.39 -6.82 5.44
C LYS A 77 -14.36 -7.60 4.54
N LYS A 78 -14.54 -7.17 3.29
CA LYS A 78 -15.35 -7.93 2.32
C LYS A 78 -14.71 -9.28 1.99
N MET A 79 -13.38 -9.32 1.90
CA MET A 79 -12.65 -10.54 1.65
C MET A 79 -12.77 -11.52 2.82
N ASP A 80 -12.78 -11.05 4.07
CA ASP A 80 -13.10 -11.88 5.25
C ASP A 80 -14.49 -12.54 5.09
N GLN A 81 -15.51 -11.76 4.74
CA GLN A 81 -16.86 -12.27 4.53
C GLN A 81 -16.94 -13.32 3.41
N ILE A 82 -16.21 -13.10 2.31
CA ILE A 82 -16.16 -14.06 1.21
C ILE A 82 -15.41 -15.34 1.64
N GLN A 83 -14.35 -15.22 2.43
CA GLN A 83 -13.63 -16.36 2.98
C GLN A 83 -14.53 -17.20 3.90
N ASP A 84 -15.35 -16.55 4.74
CA ASP A 84 -16.32 -17.26 5.60
C ASP A 84 -17.37 -18.00 4.75
N VAL A 85 -17.94 -17.34 3.73
CA VAL A 85 -18.90 -17.99 2.82
C VAL A 85 -18.22 -19.13 2.07
N MET A 86 -16.98 -18.95 1.63
CA MET A 86 -16.21 -19.98 0.96
C MET A 86 -16.06 -21.19 1.89
N ALA A 87 -15.54 -21.00 3.11
CA ALA A 87 -15.37 -22.07 4.08
C ALA A 87 -16.67 -22.85 4.34
N ASN A 88 -17.82 -22.17 4.45
CA ASN A 88 -19.12 -22.83 4.57
C ASN A 88 -19.51 -23.67 3.35
N ILE A 89 -19.18 -23.21 2.13
CA ILE A 89 -19.42 -23.99 0.90
C ILE A 89 -18.48 -25.19 0.85
N GLU A 90 -17.20 -25.03 1.21
CA GLU A 90 -16.20 -26.10 1.26
C GLU A 90 -16.60 -27.19 2.27
N ASP A 91 -17.11 -26.79 3.44
CA ASP A 91 -17.62 -27.70 4.47
C ASP A 91 -18.84 -28.47 3.98
N ARG A 92 -19.81 -27.78 3.38
CA ARG A 92 -21.01 -28.41 2.81
C ARG A 92 -20.68 -29.39 1.69
N ASP A 93 -19.72 -29.05 0.85
CA ASP A 93 -19.26 -29.92 -0.23
C ASP A 93 -18.64 -31.21 0.30
N ASN A 94 -17.74 -31.12 1.28
CA ASN A 94 -17.10 -32.30 1.87
C ASN A 94 -18.08 -33.14 2.71
N ASN A 95 -18.93 -32.52 3.52
CA ASN A 95 -19.75 -33.22 4.51
C ASN A 95 -21.14 -33.62 4.01
N ILE A 96 -21.67 -32.96 2.98
CA ILE A 96 -23.00 -33.27 2.44
C ILE A 96 -22.88 -33.87 1.04
N TYR A 97 -22.33 -33.14 0.08
CA TYR A 97 -22.38 -33.57 -1.32
C TYR A 97 -21.47 -34.77 -1.58
N ARG A 98 -20.18 -34.67 -1.21
CA ARG A 98 -19.23 -35.77 -1.38
C ARG A 98 -19.61 -36.99 -0.57
N LEU A 99 -20.09 -36.81 0.66
CA LEU A 99 -20.61 -37.92 1.47
C LEU A 99 -21.81 -38.61 0.82
N TYR A 100 -22.79 -37.85 0.30
CA TYR A 100 -23.98 -38.40 -0.34
C TYR A 100 -23.67 -39.19 -1.62
N PHE A 101 -22.71 -38.72 -2.41
CA PHE A 101 -22.25 -39.39 -3.63
C PHE A 101 -21.08 -40.35 -3.40
N GLU A 102 -20.75 -40.67 -2.15
CA GLU A 102 -19.66 -41.59 -1.76
C GLU A 102 -18.28 -41.21 -2.36
N ALA A 103 -18.06 -39.91 -2.57
CA ALA A 103 -16.80 -39.36 -3.07
C ALA A 103 -15.85 -38.96 -1.92
N ASN A 104 -14.55 -39.03 -2.17
CA ASN A 104 -13.54 -38.65 -1.18
C ASN A 104 -13.57 -37.13 -0.90
N PRO A 105 -13.46 -36.69 0.36
CA PRO A 105 -13.39 -35.28 0.70
C PRO A 105 -12.08 -34.66 0.20
N ILE A 106 -12.12 -33.37 -0.14
CA ILE A 106 -10.92 -32.64 -0.57
C ILE A 106 -10.20 -32.08 0.68
N PRO A 107 -8.93 -32.45 0.92
CA PRO A 107 -8.14 -31.98 2.05
C PRO A 107 -7.71 -30.52 1.89
N GLU A 108 -7.49 -29.81 3.00
CA GLU A 108 -7.11 -28.39 2.98
C GLU A 108 -5.78 -28.14 2.25
N GLU A 109 -4.84 -29.07 2.31
CA GLU A 109 -3.55 -28.96 1.64
C GLU A 109 -3.73 -28.88 0.13
N GLN A 110 -4.71 -29.62 -0.42
CA GLN A 110 -5.03 -29.58 -1.85
C GLN A 110 -5.73 -28.27 -2.23
N ARG A 111 -6.57 -27.72 -1.33
CA ARG A 111 -7.24 -26.41 -1.53
C ARG A 111 -6.23 -25.25 -1.50
N ASN A 112 -5.20 -25.36 -0.67
CA ASN A 112 -4.14 -24.36 -0.50
C ASN A 112 -2.89 -24.65 -1.36
N ALA A 113 -2.91 -25.67 -2.21
CA ALA A 113 -1.76 -26.07 -3.00
C ALA A 113 -1.33 -24.98 -3.98
N GLY A 114 -0.01 -24.82 -4.14
CA GLY A 114 0.59 -23.92 -5.13
C GLY A 114 1.05 -22.56 -4.59
N PHE A 115 1.08 -22.36 -3.28
CA PHE A 115 1.67 -21.18 -2.63
C PHE A 115 2.93 -21.57 -1.85
N GLY A 116 4.05 -21.77 -2.56
CA GLY A 116 5.34 -22.11 -1.93
C GLY A 116 6.53 -21.86 -2.85
N GLY A 117 7.72 -21.78 -2.25
CA GLY A 117 9.01 -21.83 -2.95
C GLY A 117 9.53 -20.53 -3.58
N ILE A 118 8.68 -19.53 -3.83
CA ILE A 118 9.09 -18.25 -4.42
C ILE A 118 8.33 -17.06 -3.80
N ASN A 119 9.03 -15.93 -3.62
CA ASN A 119 8.38 -14.67 -3.24
C ASN A 119 7.74 -14.04 -4.49
N ARG A 120 6.44 -14.32 -4.69
CA ARG A 120 5.63 -13.77 -5.81
C ARG A 120 5.33 -12.28 -5.68
N TYR A 121 5.54 -11.70 -4.50
CA TYR A 121 5.11 -10.35 -4.15
C TYR A 121 6.29 -9.37 -4.05
N LYS A 122 7.48 -9.77 -4.51
CA LYS A 122 8.70 -8.96 -4.46
C LYS A 122 8.54 -7.59 -5.12
N ASP A 123 7.78 -7.52 -6.21
CA ASP A 123 7.53 -6.27 -6.95
C ASP A 123 6.64 -5.28 -6.18
N LEU A 124 5.97 -5.74 -5.12
CA LEU A 124 5.11 -4.92 -4.27
C LEU A 124 5.87 -4.36 -3.07
N GLU A 125 7.13 -4.75 -2.85
CA GLU A 125 7.98 -4.30 -1.73
C GLU A 125 8.62 -2.92 -2.01
N GLY A 126 9.09 -2.23 -0.95
CA GLY A 126 9.89 -0.99 -1.08
C GLY A 126 9.15 0.32 -0.78
N PHE A 127 7.87 0.29 -0.42
CA PHE A 127 7.07 1.46 -0.05
C PHE A 127 6.42 1.29 1.34
N ASP A 128 6.04 2.39 1.98
CA ASP A 128 5.43 2.39 3.32
C ASP A 128 4.15 1.54 3.41
N ASN A 129 3.38 1.44 2.31
CA ASN A 129 2.13 0.68 2.25
C ASN A 129 2.28 -0.68 1.55
N SER A 130 3.52 -1.10 1.24
CA SER A 130 3.81 -2.36 0.56
C SER A 130 3.22 -3.57 1.27
N ASN A 131 3.33 -3.61 2.60
CA ASN A 131 2.82 -4.74 3.39
C ASN A 131 1.31 -4.92 3.23
N LEU A 132 0.54 -3.83 3.27
CA LEU A 132 -0.91 -3.87 3.12
C LEU A 132 -1.30 -4.40 1.72
N ILE A 133 -0.61 -3.93 0.68
CA ILE A 133 -0.88 -4.34 -0.70
C ILE A 133 -0.48 -5.80 -0.89
N ALA A 134 0.74 -6.19 -0.50
CA ALA A 134 1.25 -7.55 -0.63
C ALA A 134 0.37 -8.58 0.11
N GLU A 135 -0.05 -8.26 1.34
CA GLU A 135 -0.94 -9.12 2.12
C GLU A 135 -2.31 -9.26 1.44
N THR A 136 -2.91 -8.14 1.03
CA THR A 136 -4.22 -8.15 0.36
C THR A 136 -4.16 -8.97 -0.93
N THR A 137 -3.11 -8.80 -1.75
CA THR A 137 -2.91 -9.57 -2.98
C THR A 137 -2.73 -11.05 -2.68
N LYS A 138 -1.91 -11.41 -1.67
CA LYS A 138 -1.72 -12.80 -1.28
C LYS A 138 -3.02 -13.47 -0.85
N ARG A 139 -3.84 -12.78 -0.04
CA ARG A 139 -5.14 -13.28 0.40
C ARG A 139 -6.09 -13.48 -0.78
N MET A 140 -6.10 -12.55 -1.73
CA MET A 140 -6.90 -12.64 -2.95
C MET A 140 -6.50 -13.84 -3.82
N ASP A 141 -5.19 -14.07 -4.01
CA ASP A 141 -4.70 -15.19 -4.80
C ASP A 141 -5.11 -16.53 -4.19
N VAL A 142 -4.95 -16.68 -2.87
CA VAL A 142 -5.35 -17.89 -2.13
C VAL A 142 -6.84 -18.14 -2.29
N LEU A 143 -7.67 -17.11 -2.09
CA LEU A 143 -9.11 -17.21 -2.25
C LEU A 143 -9.51 -17.60 -3.68
N THR A 144 -8.88 -16.99 -4.69
CA THR A 144 -9.13 -17.30 -6.11
C THR A 144 -8.79 -18.74 -6.42
N LYS A 145 -7.66 -19.24 -5.90
CA LYS A 145 -7.25 -20.63 -6.09
C LYS A 145 -8.23 -21.60 -5.44
N ARG A 146 -8.66 -21.33 -4.19
CA ARG A 146 -9.70 -22.12 -3.50
C ARG A 146 -11.00 -22.16 -4.30
N LEU A 147 -11.43 -21.02 -4.82
CA LEU A 147 -12.62 -20.92 -5.65
C LEU A 147 -12.52 -21.80 -6.91
N VAL A 148 -11.37 -21.82 -7.58
CA VAL A 148 -11.16 -22.70 -8.75
C VAL A 148 -11.25 -24.18 -8.36
N VAL A 149 -10.66 -24.57 -7.22
CA VAL A 149 -10.75 -25.96 -6.72
C VAL A 149 -12.21 -26.31 -6.39
N GLN A 150 -12.93 -25.41 -5.72
CA GLN A 150 -14.32 -25.63 -5.37
C GLN A 150 -15.22 -25.73 -6.61
N SER A 151 -14.99 -24.88 -7.63
CA SER A 151 -15.75 -24.94 -8.88
C SER A 151 -15.62 -26.31 -9.54
N LYS A 152 -14.39 -26.82 -9.65
CA LYS A 152 -14.15 -28.16 -10.21
C LYS A 152 -14.79 -29.28 -9.38
N SER A 153 -14.76 -29.14 -8.05
CA SER A 153 -15.43 -30.08 -7.14
C SER A 153 -16.93 -30.15 -7.40
N LEU A 154 -17.58 -28.99 -7.58
CA LEU A 154 -19.02 -28.94 -7.85
C LEU A 154 -19.36 -29.50 -9.24
N ASP A 155 -18.49 -29.30 -10.24
CA ASP A 155 -18.65 -29.92 -11.56
C ASP A 155 -18.58 -31.46 -11.46
N GLU A 156 -17.64 -32.00 -10.69
CA GLU A 156 -17.51 -33.44 -10.40
C GLU A 156 -18.78 -33.99 -9.71
N ILE A 157 -19.27 -33.29 -8.69
CA ILE A 157 -20.53 -33.65 -8.01
C ILE A 157 -21.72 -33.66 -8.98
N ALA A 158 -21.78 -32.71 -9.91
CA ALA A 158 -22.86 -32.64 -10.90
C ALA A 158 -22.82 -33.85 -11.86
N GLU A 159 -21.63 -34.30 -12.24
CA GLU A 159 -21.45 -35.50 -13.06
C GLU A 159 -21.87 -36.76 -12.30
N LEU A 160 -21.42 -36.92 -11.05
CA LEU A 160 -21.84 -38.03 -10.17
C LEU A 160 -23.35 -38.06 -9.96
N ALA A 161 -23.98 -36.90 -9.82
CA ALA A 161 -25.43 -36.79 -9.69
C ALA A 161 -26.16 -37.30 -10.93
N LYS A 162 -25.62 -37.03 -12.12
CA LYS A 162 -26.19 -37.51 -13.38
C LYS A 162 -26.06 -39.03 -13.50
N GLU A 163 -24.88 -39.57 -13.23
CA GLU A 163 -24.63 -41.02 -13.26
C GLU A 163 -25.52 -41.78 -12.26
N LYS A 164 -25.68 -41.24 -11.04
CA LYS A 164 -26.58 -41.82 -10.03
C LYS A 164 -28.03 -41.79 -10.49
N GLY A 165 -28.47 -40.74 -11.18
CA GLY A 165 -29.81 -40.64 -11.76
C GLY A 165 -30.07 -41.69 -12.84
N GLU A 166 -29.09 -41.92 -13.73
CA GLU A 166 -29.16 -42.97 -14.76
C GLU A 166 -29.21 -44.37 -14.11
N LEU A 167 -28.37 -44.62 -13.10
CA LEU A 167 -28.40 -45.86 -12.33
C LEU A 167 -29.76 -46.11 -11.67
N LEU A 168 -30.31 -45.11 -10.98
CA LEU A 168 -31.63 -45.21 -10.32
C LEU A 168 -32.74 -45.46 -11.33
N SER A 169 -32.65 -44.89 -12.54
CA SER A 169 -33.62 -45.13 -13.62
C SER A 169 -33.54 -46.55 -14.19
N ALA A 170 -32.36 -47.18 -14.10
CA ALA A 170 -32.13 -48.57 -14.52
C ALA A 170 -32.53 -49.61 -13.45
N ILE A 171 -32.78 -49.18 -12.19
CA ILE A 171 -33.28 -50.08 -11.15
C ILE A 171 -34.74 -50.41 -11.44
N PRO A 172 -35.11 -51.69 -11.63
CA PRO A 172 -36.49 -52.06 -11.90
C PRO A 172 -37.39 -51.69 -10.71
N ALA A 173 -38.53 -51.05 -11.00
CA ALA A 173 -39.49 -50.63 -9.98
C ALA A 173 -40.16 -51.81 -9.24
N ILE A 174 -40.05 -53.02 -9.80
CA ILE A 174 -40.56 -54.27 -9.22
C ILE A 174 -39.37 -55.12 -8.83
N GLN A 175 -39.38 -55.64 -7.59
CA GLN A 175 -38.32 -56.48 -7.07
C GLN A 175 -38.13 -57.73 -7.96
N PRO A 176 -36.94 -57.96 -8.54
CA PRO A 176 -36.75 -58.99 -9.56
C PRO A 176 -36.68 -60.42 -9.01
N VAL A 177 -36.56 -60.59 -7.70
CA VAL A 177 -36.47 -61.89 -7.01
C VAL A 177 -37.40 -61.93 -5.81
N ASN A 178 -38.10 -63.05 -5.65
CA ASN A 178 -38.93 -63.32 -4.47
C ASN A 178 -38.01 -63.54 -3.26
N ASN A 179 -38.27 -62.82 -2.16
CA ASN A 179 -37.66 -63.13 -0.87
C ASN A 179 -38.48 -64.25 -0.22
N GLU A 180 -37.90 -65.46 -0.16
CA GLU A 180 -38.31 -66.50 0.79
C GLU A 180 -37.71 -66.23 2.17
#